data_AF-A0A836MER9-F1
#
_entry.id   AF-A0A836MER9-F1
#
_cell.length_a   1.000
_cell.length_b   1.000
_cell.length_c   1.000
_cell.angle_alpha   90.00
_cell.angle_beta   90.00
_cell.angle_gamma   90.00
#
_symmetry.space_group_name_H-M   'P 1'
#
loop_
_entity.id
_entity.type
_entity.pdbx_description
1 polymer ?
#
loop_
_entity_poly.entity_id
_entity_poly.type
_entity_poly.pdbx_seq_one_letter_code
_entity_poly.pdbx_strand_id
1 'polypeptide(L)'
;MRCYALTNCVIYTGSDVLYQHAVIVNGEQIEAVVHQSQVADGVHQIDLEGANLSAGFIDLQLNGCGGVTFNEDISVKTLEIMQETNLKSGTTSYLPTFITSPDEGMKQAVQVMRDYLAKYKNQALGLHLEGPYLSVAKKGVHRPEYIREISGEMLDFLCKNGDVITKLTLAADNPTADHIQKFVEAGIIVSIGHSNATFAEAKRRIEQGIGFATHLHNAMSPISSGRDGGVVGAVLDSDIYAGIIVDGLHVDWSNVRIAKKVKGDKLVIVTDAVAPAGTTDMEYFIFVGKKVWYKDGKCVDEFGSLGGAAITMIESIRNMTQHTDLPLDEVIRMCTLYPARAIHVEDKLGSIEAGKIANLTAFNHQFEVLGTAVNGNWKWAHL
;
A
#
# COMPACT_ATOMS: atom_id res chain seq x y z
N MET A 1 28.30 1.40 4.52
CA MET A 1 28.01 0.17 3.76
C MET A 1 29.02 0.07 2.64
N ARG A 2 29.48 -1.14 2.30
CA ARG A 2 30.40 -1.34 1.16
C ARG A 2 29.58 -1.44 -0.12
N CYS A 3 30.13 -0.95 -1.22
CA CYS A 3 29.55 -1.12 -2.55
C CYS A 3 29.47 -2.62 -2.91
N TYR A 4 28.36 -3.05 -3.51
CA TYR A 4 28.13 -4.42 -3.98
C TYR A 4 27.30 -4.41 -5.28
N ALA A 5 27.28 -5.54 -5.99
CA ALA A 5 26.46 -5.73 -7.18
C ALA A 5 25.53 -6.93 -7.01
N LEU A 6 24.26 -6.76 -7.39
CA LEU A 6 23.30 -7.85 -7.57
C LEU A 6 23.41 -8.35 -9.01
N THR A 7 23.69 -9.64 -9.19
CA THR A 7 24.09 -10.24 -10.47
C THR A 7 23.29 -11.51 -10.77
N ASN A 8 23.37 -12.02 -12.01
CA ASN A 8 22.69 -13.24 -12.45
C ASN A 8 21.19 -13.23 -12.11
N CYS A 9 20.47 -12.20 -12.59
CA CYS A 9 19.04 -12.03 -12.39
C CYS A 9 18.37 -11.43 -13.63
N VAL A 10 17.04 -11.53 -13.67
CA VAL A 10 16.19 -10.73 -14.57
C VAL A 10 15.78 -9.46 -13.83
N ILE A 11 16.16 -8.29 -14.35
CA ILE A 11 15.93 -7.00 -13.68
C ILE A 11 14.70 -6.33 -14.28
N TYR A 12 13.69 -6.08 -13.45
CA TYR A 12 12.51 -5.30 -13.78
C TYR A 12 12.73 -3.86 -13.31
N THR A 13 13.13 -2.98 -14.23
CA THR A 13 13.50 -1.61 -13.85
C THR A 13 12.29 -0.74 -13.53
N GLY A 14 11.10 -1.13 -13.98
CA GLY A 14 9.89 -0.31 -13.98
C GLY A 14 9.57 0.26 -15.36
N SER A 15 10.52 0.23 -16.29
CA SER A 15 10.33 0.60 -17.71
C SER A 15 10.73 -0.54 -18.65
N ASP A 16 11.77 -1.28 -18.31
CA ASP A 16 12.37 -2.35 -19.11
C ASP A 16 12.53 -3.64 -18.29
N VAL A 17 12.65 -4.76 -19.02
CA VAL A 17 13.07 -6.05 -18.47
C VAL A 17 14.45 -6.37 -19.03
N LEU A 18 15.46 -6.33 -18.17
CA LEU A 18 16.86 -6.48 -18.56
C LEU A 18 17.39 -7.87 -18.22
N TYR A 19 18.10 -8.47 -19.16
CA TYR A 19 18.83 -9.72 -19.02
C TYR A 19 20.33 -9.46 -19.09
N GLN A 20 21.14 -10.29 -18.42
CA GLN A 20 22.61 -10.15 -18.41
C GLN A 20 23.09 -8.80 -17.88
N HIS A 21 22.30 -8.16 -17.03
CA HIS A 21 22.64 -6.91 -16.36
C HIS A 21 22.85 -7.14 -14.86
N ALA A 22 23.45 -6.16 -14.21
CA ALA A 22 23.67 -6.11 -12.77
C ALA A 22 23.24 -4.76 -12.21
N VAL A 23 22.80 -4.75 -10.96
CA VAL A 23 22.50 -3.52 -10.21
C VAL A 23 23.63 -3.28 -9.22
N ILE A 24 24.33 -2.16 -9.38
CA ILE A 24 25.39 -1.73 -8.44
C ILE A 24 24.74 -0.85 -7.37
N VAL A 25 24.95 -1.22 -6.10
CA VAL A 25 24.45 -0.50 -4.94
C VAL A 25 25.64 0.09 -4.18
N ASN A 26 25.55 1.38 -3.86
CA ASN A 26 26.60 2.09 -3.12
C ASN A 26 25.98 2.98 -2.04
N GLY A 27 26.35 2.71 -0.79
CA GLY A 27 25.65 3.29 0.35
C GLY A 27 24.19 2.87 0.33
N GLU A 28 23.30 3.86 0.21
CA GLU A 28 21.85 3.67 0.24
C GLU A 28 21.19 3.74 -1.13
N GLN A 29 21.98 3.97 -2.18
CA GLN A 29 21.49 4.28 -3.52
C GLN A 29 21.88 3.21 -4.54
N ILE A 30 21.08 3.11 -5.58
CA ILE A 30 21.44 2.44 -6.82
C ILE A 30 22.45 3.35 -7.52
N GLU A 31 23.70 2.90 -7.64
CA GLU A 31 24.75 3.65 -8.33
C GLU A 31 24.59 3.55 -9.84
N ALA A 32 24.36 2.33 -10.35
CA ALA A 32 24.22 2.08 -11.78
C ALA A 32 23.49 0.76 -12.06
N VAL A 33 22.89 0.67 -13.25
CA VAL A 33 22.46 -0.58 -13.88
C VAL A 33 23.32 -0.77 -15.12
N VAL A 34 24.11 -1.85 -15.16
CA VAL A 34 25.14 -2.07 -16.19
C VAL A 34 25.04 -3.49 -16.74
N HIS A 35 25.62 -3.74 -17.91
CA HIS A 35 25.79 -5.11 -18.37
C HIS A 35 26.68 -5.87 -17.37
N GLN A 36 26.37 -7.12 -17.03
CA GLN A 36 27.05 -7.86 -15.97
C GLN A 36 28.56 -8.00 -16.22
N SER A 37 28.99 -8.08 -17.48
CA SER A 37 30.42 -8.11 -17.84
C SER A 37 31.16 -6.79 -17.57
N GLN A 38 30.45 -5.72 -17.21
CA GLN A 38 31.02 -4.41 -16.88
C GLN A 38 31.13 -4.20 -15.37
N VAL A 39 30.70 -5.17 -14.55
CA VAL A 39 30.94 -5.15 -13.09
C VAL A 39 32.43 -5.30 -12.85
N ALA A 40 33.04 -4.35 -12.13
CA ALA A 40 34.48 -4.38 -11.87
C ALA A 40 34.88 -5.56 -10.95
N ASP A 41 36.03 -6.18 -11.22
CA ASP A 41 36.53 -7.40 -10.56
C ASP A 41 36.64 -7.31 -9.02
N GLY A 42 36.68 -6.10 -8.44
CA GLY A 42 36.77 -5.86 -7.00
C GLY A 42 35.43 -5.61 -6.28
N VAL A 43 34.32 -5.52 -7.00
CA VAL A 43 32.99 -5.30 -6.40
C VAL A 43 32.47 -6.62 -5.84
N HIS A 44 32.02 -6.63 -4.58
CA HIS A 44 31.39 -7.82 -4.01
C HIS A 44 30.10 -8.13 -4.77
N GLN A 45 29.99 -9.35 -5.30
CA GLN A 45 28.83 -9.79 -6.07
C GLN A 45 27.93 -10.68 -5.21
N ILE A 46 26.64 -10.37 -5.25
CA ILE A 46 25.57 -11.19 -4.73
C ILE A 46 24.92 -11.85 -5.96
N ASP A 47 25.14 -13.15 -6.10
CA ASP A 47 24.53 -13.98 -7.14
C ASP A 47 23.08 -14.28 -6.75
N LEU A 48 22.13 -13.93 -7.62
CA LEU A 48 20.70 -14.16 -7.41
C LEU A 48 20.18 -15.42 -8.12
N GLU A 49 21.08 -16.25 -8.67
CA GLU A 49 20.79 -17.59 -9.21
C GLU A 49 19.66 -17.62 -10.25
N GLY A 50 19.57 -16.59 -11.09
CA GLY A 50 18.56 -16.44 -12.14
C GLY A 50 17.21 -15.88 -11.66
N ALA A 51 17.10 -15.48 -10.39
CA ALA A 51 15.87 -14.92 -9.84
C ALA A 51 15.45 -13.59 -10.49
N ASN A 52 14.23 -13.15 -10.19
CA ASN A 52 13.75 -11.84 -10.58
C ASN A 52 14.22 -10.81 -9.55
N LEU A 53 14.65 -9.63 -10.02
CA LEU A 53 14.99 -8.47 -9.19
C LEU A 53 14.10 -7.29 -9.60
N SER A 54 13.47 -6.64 -8.62
CA SER A 54 12.63 -5.46 -8.82
C SER A 54 12.87 -4.41 -7.74
N ALA A 55 12.31 -3.21 -7.93
CA ALA A 55 12.16 -2.28 -6.83
C ALA A 55 11.33 -2.93 -5.70
N GLY A 56 11.64 -2.61 -4.44
CA GLY A 56 10.88 -3.15 -3.32
C GLY A 56 9.42 -2.69 -3.34
N PHE A 57 8.52 -3.57 -2.91
CA PHE A 57 7.08 -3.28 -3.01
C PHE A 57 6.67 -2.17 -2.04
N ILE A 58 5.65 -1.41 -2.44
CA ILE A 58 5.09 -0.29 -1.69
C ILE A 58 3.61 -0.56 -1.44
N ASP A 59 3.24 -0.77 -0.17
CA ASP A 59 1.86 -1.05 0.22
C ASP A 59 1.19 0.19 0.82
N LEU A 60 0.17 0.71 0.13
CA LEU A 60 -0.49 1.96 0.50
C LEU A 60 -1.64 1.78 1.50
N GLN A 61 -1.98 0.55 1.89
CA GLN A 61 -3.03 0.28 2.87
C GLN A 61 -2.67 -0.99 3.65
N LEU A 62 -2.17 -0.81 4.87
CA LEU A 62 -1.73 -1.89 5.75
C LEU A 62 -2.08 -1.57 7.21
N ASN A 63 -3.07 -2.26 7.75
CA ASN A 63 -3.55 -2.07 9.13
C ASN A 63 -2.67 -2.79 10.16
N GLY A 64 -2.12 -3.94 9.76
CA GLY A 64 -1.32 -4.81 10.60
C GLY A 64 -0.76 -5.99 9.80
N CYS A 65 0.28 -6.63 10.35
CA CYS A 65 0.83 -7.89 9.87
C CYS A 65 1.75 -8.48 10.95
N GLY A 66 2.13 -9.74 10.83
CA GLY A 66 3.10 -10.37 11.74
C GLY A 66 2.59 -10.49 13.17
N GLY A 67 1.27 -10.66 13.34
CA GLY A 67 0.62 -10.80 14.63
C GLY A 67 0.30 -9.50 15.36
N VAL A 68 0.58 -8.33 14.76
CA VAL A 68 0.27 -7.02 15.36
C VAL A 68 -0.65 -6.20 14.47
N THR A 69 -1.40 -5.28 15.09
CA THR A 69 -2.24 -4.29 14.41
C THR A 69 -1.97 -2.91 14.98
N PHE A 70 -1.79 -1.90 14.13
CA PHE A 70 -1.43 -0.55 14.58
C PHE A 70 -2.54 0.14 15.39
N ASN A 71 -3.81 -0.15 15.09
CA ASN A 71 -4.95 0.34 15.88
C ASN A 71 -4.99 -0.17 17.33
N GLU A 72 -4.44 -1.36 17.61
CA GLU A 72 -4.47 -1.97 18.94
C GLU A 72 -3.23 -1.61 19.78
N ASP A 73 -2.06 -1.49 19.14
CA ASP A 73 -0.81 -1.04 19.77
C ASP A 73 -0.19 0.10 18.94
N ILE A 74 -0.53 1.33 19.32
CA ILE A 74 -0.05 2.57 18.69
C ILE A 74 1.35 2.89 19.22
N SER A 75 2.36 2.19 18.68
CA SER A 75 3.76 2.36 19.09
C SER A 75 4.75 2.21 17.93
N VAL A 76 5.93 2.81 18.09
CA VAL A 76 7.05 2.67 17.14
C VAL A 76 7.44 1.19 16.96
N LYS A 77 7.36 0.41 18.04
CA LYS A 77 7.65 -1.03 18.02
C LYS A 77 6.70 -1.80 17.10
N THR A 78 5.42 -1.46 17.09
CA THR A 78 4.46 -2.06 16.15
C THR A 78 4.86 -1.78 14.71
N LEU A 79 5.26 -0.56 14.38
CA LEU A 79 5.73 -0.19 13.04
C LEU A 79 7.03 -0.93 12.64
N GLU A 80 7.93 -1.16 13.59
CA GLU A 80 9.15 -1.96 13.38
C GLU A 80 8.83 -3.43 13.10
N ILE A 81 7.90 -4.04 13.87
CA ILE A 81 7.45 -5.42 13.66
C ILE A 81 6.78 -5.57 12.29
N MET A 82 5.92 -4.61 11.93
CA MET A 82 5.25 -4.60 10.63
C MET A 82 6.27 -4.51 9.49
N GLN A 83 7.26 -3.61 9.61
CA GLN A 83 8.33 -3.47 8.63
C GLN A 83 9.13 -4.77 8.46
N GLU A 84 9.63 -5.38 9.53
CA GLU A 84 10.42 -6.62 9.44
C GLU A 84 9.59 -7.80 8.91
N THR A 85 8.28 -7.82 9.15
CA THR A 85 7.37 -8.80 8.56
C THR A 85 7.18 -8.57 7.07
N ASN A 86 6.96 -7.31 6.67
CA ASN A 86 6.80 -6.89 5.28
C ASN A 86 7.97 -7.34 4.39
N LEU A 87 9.21 -7.24 4.90
CA LEU A 87 10.41 -7.67 4.17
C LEU A 87 10.40 -9.15 3.77
N LYS A 88 9.79 -10.02 4.59
CA LYS A 88 9.65 -11.45 4.28
C LYS A 88 8.77 -11.71 3.04
N SER A 89 7.98 -10.72 2.66
CA SER A 89 7.11 -10.74 1.48
C SER A 89 7.47 -9.68 0.44
N GLY A 90 8.67 -9.10 0.52
CA GLY A 90 9.22 -8.18 -0.48
C GLY A 90 8.73 -6.74 -0.37
N THR A 91 7.91 -6.42 0.63
CA THR A 91 7.44 -5.06 0.85
C THR A 91 8.50 -4.28 1.63
N THR A 92 9.09 -3.28 1.00
CA THR A 92 10.15 -2.46 1.63
C THR A 92 9.62 -1.17 2.22
N SER A 93 8.47 -0.71 1.74
CA SER A 93 7.87 0.54 2.19
C SER A 93 6.35 0.40 2.29
N TYR A 94 5.73 1.09 3.23
CA TYR A 94 4.28 1.00 3.42
C TYR A 94 3.70 2.24 4.09
N LEU A 95 2.37 2.37 4.09
CA LEU A 95 1.64 3.33 4.90
C LEU A 95 0.97 2.62 6.08
N PRO A 96 1.45 2.77 7.33
CA PRO A 96 0.71 2.30 8.49
C PRO A 96 -0.68 2.92 8.51
N THR A 97 -1.67 2.05 8.38
CA THR A 97 -3.07 2.45 8.27
C THR A 97 -3.70 2.45 9.64
N PHE A 98 -4.22 3.60 10.05
CA PHE A 98 -4.91 3.79 11.32
C PHE A 98 -6.37 4.12 11.04
N ILE A 99 -7.26 3.19 11.39
CA ILE A 99 -8.67 3.28 11.03
C ILE A 99 -9.53 3.97 12.10
N THR A 100 -10.78 4.30 11.76
CA THR A 100 -11.78 5.02 12.59
C THR A 100 -11.67 4.75 14.09
N SER A 101 -11.17 5.75 14.80
CA SER A 101 -10.92 5.75 16.26
C SER A 101 -11.24 7.13 16.87
N PRO A 102 -11.24 7.26 18.22
CA PRO A 102 -11.29 8.57 18.89
C PRO A 102 -10.11 9.48 18.51
N ASP A 103 -10.28 10.80 18.66
CA ASP A 103 -9.26 11.81 18.30
C ASP A 103 -7.92 11.56 19.01
N GLU A 104 -7.94 11.13 20.28
CA GLU A 104 -6.72 10.84 21.05
C GLU A 104 -5.86 9.74 20.40
N GLY A 105 -6.49 8.70 19.84
CA GLY A 105 -5.76 7.67 19.11
C GLY A 105 -5.12 8.21 17.83
N MET A 106 -5.80 9.10 17.11
CA MET A 106 -5.24 9.75 15.91
C MET A 106 -4.06 10.67 16.27
N LYS A 107 -4.19 11.45 17.36
CA LYS A 107 -3.11 12.31 17.88
C LYS A 107 -1.89 11.48 18.29
N GLN A 108 -2.11 10.34 18.95
CA GLN A 108 -1.05 9.40 19.31
C GLN A 108 -0.38 8.79 18.06
N ALA A 109 -1.17 8.37 17.07
CA ALA A 109 -0.63 7.82 15.82
C ALA A 109 0.27 8.82 15.09
N VAL A 110 -0.14 10.10 15.03
CA VAL A 110 0.68 11.20 14.47
C VAL A 110 2.01 11.34 15.21
N GLN A 111 2.00 11.31 16.54
CA GLN A 111 3.24 11.38 17.32
C GLN A 111 4.15 10.17 17.08
N VAL A 112 3.58 8.96 17.07
CA VAL A 112 4.33 7.72 16.81
C VAL A 112 4.94 7.70 15.41
N MET A 113 4.20 8.15 14.40
CA MET A 113 4.73 8.25 13.04
C MET A 113 5.90 9.23 12.98
N ARG A 114 5.79 10.39 13.64
CA ARG A 114 6.87 11.37 13.75
C ARG A 114 8.11 10.79 14.41
N ASP A 115 7.93 10.06 15.51
CA ASP A 115 9.03 9.41 16.24
C ASP A 115 9.70 8.29 15.41
N TYR A 116 8.91 7.56 14.61
CA TYR A 116 9.42 6.54 13.70
C TYR A 116 10.23 7.17 12.56
N LEU A 117 9.70 8.21 11.90
CA LEU A 117 10.37 8.91 10.78
C LEU A 117 11.67 9.60 11.19
N ALA A 118 11.79 9.99 12.46
CA ALA A 118 13.05 10.52 13.01
C ALA A 118 14.17 9.47 13.08
N LYS A 119 13.84 8.18 13.05
CA LYS A 119 14.78 7.05 13.17
C LYS A 119 14.98 6.30 11.87
N TYR A 120 13.89 6.14 11.11
CA TYR A 120 13.85 5.28 9.93
C TYR A 120 13.35 6.08 8.73
N LYS A 121 14.03 5.88 7.60
CA LYS A 121 13.68 6.49 6.31
C LYS A 121 13.35 5.42 5.28
N ASN A 122 12.49 5.78 4.34
CA ASN A 122 12.10 4.95 3.19
C ASN A 122 11.50 3.57 3.58
N GLN A 123 10.90 3.47 4.76
CA GLN A 123 10.26 2.27 5.31
C GLN A 123 8.76 2.55 5.45
N ALA A 124 8.23 2.70 6.67
CA ALA A 124 6.93 3.35 6.85
C ALA A 124 7.02 4.82 6.38
N LEU A 125 6.25 5.20 5.35
CA LEU A 125 6.42 6.48 4.64
C LEU A 125 5.59 7.63 5.20
N GLY A 126 4.69 7.33 6.14
CA GLY A 126 3.74 8.27 6.74
C GLY A 126 2.39 7.59 6.95
N LEU A 127 1.49 8.24 7.67
CA LEU A 127 0.20 7.65 8.03
C LEU A 127 -0.75 7.59 6.84
N HIS A 128 -1.49 6.49 6.77
CA HIS A 128 -2.80 6.46 6.13
C HIS A 128 -3.86 6.50 7.22
N LEU A 129 -4.58 7.61 7.33
CA LEU A 129 -5.76 7.70 8.18
C LEU A 129 -6.99 7.23 7.40
N GLU A 130 -7.56 6.09 7.76
CA GLU A 130 -8.77 5.55 7.10
C GLU A 130 -10.02 5.83 7.94
N GLY A 131 -10.68 6.94 7.62
CA GLY A 131 -11.68 7.54 8.48
C GLY A 131 -11.05 8.46 9.53
N PRO A 132 -11.84 8.95 10.51
CA PRO A 132 -13.21 8.54 10.85
C PRO A 132 -14.32 9.24 10.05
N TYR A 133 -13.97 10.04 9.04
CA TYR A 133 -14.89 10.89 8.28
C TYR A 133 -15.61 10.13 7.15
N LEU A 134 -16.27 9.04 7.51
CA LEU A 134 -16.83 8.05 6.60
C LEU A 134 -18.36 8.15 6.49
N SER A 135 -18.96 7.28 5.68
CA SER A 135 -20.41 7.06 5.62
C SER A 135 -20.80 5.84 6.45
N VAL A 136 -21.75 5.98 7.38
CA VAL A 136 -22.24 4.87 8.20
C VAL A 136 -22.84 3.75 7.33
N ALA A 137 -23.47 4.10 6.20
CA ALA A 137 -24.04 3.16 5.25
C ALA A 137 -22.99 2.24 4.59
N LYS A 138 -21.72 2.67 4.61
CA LYS A 138 -20.57 1.95 4.04
C LYS A 138 -19.46 1.77 5.07
N LYS A 139 -19.81 1.64 6.35
CA LYS A 139 -18.84 1.50 7.46
C LYS A 139 -17.93 0.27 7.36
N GLY A 140 -18.36 -0.83 6.73
CA GLY A 140 -17.64 -2.10 6.80
C GLY A 140 -17.37 -2.51 8.26
N VAL A 141 -16.11 -2.82 8.58
CA VAL A 141 -15.69 -3.20 9.94
C VAL A 141 -15.62 -2.00 10.90
N HIS A 142 -15.53 -0.76 10.40
CA HIS A 142 -15.38 0.45 11.20
C HIS A 142 -16.53 0.63 12.19
N ARG A 143 -16.20 1.09 13.39
CA ARG A 143 -17.15 1.29 14.48
C ARG A 143 -18.07 2.49 14.19
N PRO A 144 -19.39 2.28 14.03
CA PRO A 144 -20.31 3.35 13.66
C PRO A 144 -20.35 4.50 14.68
N GLU A 145 -20.15 4.21 15.96
CA GLU A 145 -20.12 5.21 17.04
C GLU A 145 -18.94 6.18 16.98
N TYR A 146 -17.91 5.88 16.18
CA TYR A 146 -16.77 6.76 15.96
C TYR A 146 -16.81 7.46 14.60
N ILE A 147 -17.68 7.05 13.68
CA ILE A 147 -17.85 7.74 12.39
C ILE A 147 -18.48 9.10 12.66
N ARG A 148 -17.82 10.16 12.18
CA ARG A 148 -18.19 11.56 12.51
C ARG A 148 -17.83 12.53 11.40
N GLU A 149 -18.33 13.76 11.54
CA GLU A 149 -17.81 14.93 10.83
C GLU A 149 -16.57 15.48 11.55
N ILE A 150 -15.63 16.07 10.83
CA ILE A 150 -14.44 16.67 11.42
C ILE A 150 -14.79 17.95 12.19
N SER A 151 -14.17 18.15 13.35
CA SER A 151 -14.21 19.43 14.05
C SER A 151 -13.18 20.41 13.49
N GLY A 152 -13.36 21.71 13.70
CA GLY A 152 -12.35 22.70 13.33
C GLY A 152 -10.98 22.44 13.96
N GLU A 153 -10.94 21.98 15.22
CA GLU A 153 -9.70 21.61 15.92
C GLU A 153 -8.97 20.46 15.22
N MET A 154 -9.68 19.38 14.88
CA MET A 154 -9.06 18.24 14.22
C MET A 154 -8.65 18.55 12.79
N LEU A 155 -9.42 19.37 12.07
CA LEU A 155 -9.02 19.86 10.74
C LEU A 155 -7.68 20.59 10.79
N ASP A 156 -7.55 21.55 11.70
CA ASP A 156 -6.31 22.30 11.90
C ASP A 156 -5.16 21.39 12.35
N PHE A 157 -5.44 20.44 13.25
CA PHE A 157 -4.45 19.48 13.73
C PHE A 157 -3.90 18.61 12.59
N LEU A 158 -4.77 18.02 11.75
CA LEU A 158 -4.34 17.19 10.64
C LEU A 158 -3.55 18.00 9.61
N CYS A 159 -4.04 19.19 9.23
CA CYS A 159 -3.34 20.04 8.25
C CYS A 159 -1.95 20.49 8.75
N LYS A 160 -1.81 20.78 10.06
CA LYS A 160 -0.51 21.13 10.66
C LYS A 160 0.47 19.96 10.73
N ASN A 161 -0.01 18.71 10.62
CA ASN A 161 0.78 17.50 10.69
C ASN A 161 0.82 16.73 9.36
N GLY A 162 0.54 17.41 8.24
CA GLY A 162 0.61 16.80 6.90
C GLY A 162 1.98 16.23 6.55
N ASP A 163 3.05 16.67 7.22
CA ASP A 163 4.41 16.17 7.05
C ASP A 163 4.61 14.70 7.47
N VAL A 164 3.71 14.15 8.30
CA VAL A 164 3.72 12.74 8.72
C VAL A 164 2.45 11.99 8.33
N ILE A 165 1.50 12.65 7.64
CA ILE A 165 0.25 12.06 7.16
C ILE A 165 0.30 12.04 5.64
N THR A 166 0.56 10.87 5.07
CA THR A 166 0.61 10.71 3.61
C THR A 166 -0.80 10.75 3.00
N LYS A 167 -1.76 10.08 3.62
CA LYS A 167 -3.08 9.83 3.02
C LYS A 167 -4.22 9.91 4.05
N LEU A 168 -5.35 10.50 3.67
CA LEU A 168 -6.60 10.51 4.42
C LEU A 168 -7.73 9.94 3.56
N THR A 169 -8.35 8.85 4.00
CA THR A 169 -9.58 8.33 3.38
C THR A 169 -10.81 8.92 4.06
N LEU A 170 -11.69 9.50 3.25
CA LEU A 170 -12.97 10.05 3.69
C LEU A 170 -14.09 9.70 2.71
N ALA A 171 -15.33 9.82 3.18
CA ALA A 171 -16.50 9.61 2.34
C ALA A 171 -16.92 10.90 1.64
N ALA A 172 -17.27 10.83 0.36
CA ALA A 172 -17.70 12.00 -0.42
C ALA A 172 -19.06 12.57 0.03
N ASP A 173 -19.88 11.73 0.66
CA ASP A 173 -21.17 12.05 1.29
C ASP A 173 -21.05 12.51 2.75
N ASN A 174 -19.84 12.59 3.32
CA ASN A 174 -19.59 13.18 4.64
C ASN A 174 -19.28 14.69 4.51
N PRO A 175 -19.82 15.58 5.37
CA PRO A 175 -19.57 17.03 5.28
C PRO A 175 -18.09 17.42 5.39
N THR A 176 -17.25 16.59 6.00
CA THR A 176 -15.78 16.77 6.01
C THR A 176 -15.19 16.92 4.60
N ALA A 177 -15.84 16.36 3.58
CA ALA A 177 -15.44 16.51 2.19
C ALA A 177 -15.50 17.98 1.69
N ASP A 178 -16.13 18.90 2.42
CA ASP A 178 -16.05 20.34 2.13
C ASP A 178 -14.67 20.95 2.43
N HIS A 179 -13.77 20.19 3.07
CA HIS A 179 -12.42 20.63 3.44
C HIS A 179 -11.30 19.95 2.63
N ILE A 180 -11.62 19.22 1.54
CA ILE A 180 -10.64 18.49 0.71
C ILE A 180 -9.44 19.37 0.34
N GLN A 181 -9.67 20.58 -0.15
CA GLN A 181 -8.60 21.48 -0.59
C GLN A 181 -7.59 21.81 0.51
N LYS A 182 -8.04 21.95 1.77
CA LYS A 182 -7.14 22.23 2.90
C LYS A 182 -6.19 21.07 3.18
N PHE A 183 -6.67 19.83 3.05
CA PHE A 183 -5.82 18.64 3.20
C PHE A 183 -4.80 18.55 2.07
N VAL A 184 -5.23 18.81 0.83
CA VAL A 184 -4.36 18.81 -0.35
C VAL A 184 -3.27 19.88 -0.24
N GLU A 185 -3.64 21.10 0.18
CA GLU A 185 -2.69 22.20 0.44
C GLU A 185 -1.69 21.87 1.56
N ALA A 186 -2.10 21.03 2.52
CA ALA A 186 -1.24 20.51 3.58
C ALA A 186 -0.35 19.33 3.12
N GLY A 187 -0.40 18.94 1.85
CA GLY A 187 0.37 17.82 1.30
C GLY A 187 -0.22 16.43 1.57
N ILE A 188 -1.45 16.36 2.10
CA ILE A 188 -2.14 15.10 2.40
C ILE A 188 -2.92 14.65 1.17
N ILE A 189 -2.71 13.41 0.74
CA ILE A 189 -3.47 12.82 -0.35
C ILE A 189 -4.86 12.47 0.18
N VAL A 190 -5.89 13.08 -0.40
CA VAL A 190 -7.26 12.72 -0.06
C VAL A 190 -7.70 11.55 -0.94
N SER A 191 -8.19 10.50 -0.28
CA SER A 191 -8.73 9.30 -0.88
C SER A 191 -10.23 9.19 -0.64
N ILE A 192 -11.00 8.79 -1.65
CA ILE A 192 -12.41 8.42 -1.49
C ILE A 192 -12.53 6.95 -1.06
N GLY A 193 -13.29 6.68 -0.02
CA GLY A 193 -13.56 5.32 0.46
C GLY A 193 -14.67 5.30 1.51
N HIS A 194 -15.24 4.13 1.79
CA HIS A 194 -16.34 3.99 2.76
C HIS A 194 -17.47 5.00 2.54
N SER A 195 -17.86 5.18 1.27
CA SER A 195 -18.75 6.25 0.82
C SER A 195 -19.96 5.70 0.08
N ASN A 196 -21.14 6.20 0.44
CA ASN A 196 -22.39 5.87 -0.23
C ASN A 196 -22.84 6.98 -1.19
N ALA A 197 -21.93 7.89 -1.55
CA ALA A 197 -22.20 9.01 -2.42
C ALA A 197 -22.73 8.56 -3.78
N THR A 198 -23.50 9.44 -4.42
CA THR A 198 -23.87 9.29 -5.83
C THR A 198 -22.65 9.52 -6.73
N PHE A 199 -22.76 9.09 -7.99
CA PHE A 199 -21.73 9.37 -9.01
C PHE A 199 -21.40 10.86 -9.11
N ALA A 200 -22.41 11.73 -9.17
CA ALA A 200 -22.23 13.17 -9.34
C ALA A 200 -21.53 13.82 -8.12
N GLU A 201 -21.89 13.39 -6.90
CA GLU A 201 -21.22 13.85 -5.69
C GLU A 201 -19.76 13.42 -5.67
N ALA A 202 -19.47 12.16 -5.99
CA ALA A 202 -18.10 11.64 -6.04
C ALA A 202 -17.25 12.38 -7.09
N LYS A 203 -17.76 12.59 -8.31
CA LYS A 203 -17.07 13.37 -9.36
C LYS A 203 -16.76 14.80 -8.92
N ARG A 204 -17.72 15.48 -8.29
CA ARG A 204 -17.51 16.82 -7.73
C ARG A 204 -16.39 16.84 -6.69
N ARG A 205 -16.31 15.83 -5.81
CA ARG A 205 -15.23 15.75 -4.80
C ARG A 205 -13.87 15.41 -5.44
N ILE A 206 -13.85 14.62 -6.50
CA ILE A 206 -12.65 14.37 -7.32
C ILE A 206 -12.13 15.68 -7.92
N GLU A 207 -13.00 16.50 -8.51
CA GLU A 207 -12.64 17.82 -9.04
C GLU A 207 -12.13 18.79 -7.95
N GLN A 208 -12.51 18.58 -6.70
CA GLN A 208 -12.03 19.38 -5.55
C GLN A 208 -10.65 18.95 -5.04
N GLY A 209 -10.09 17.84 -5.53
CA GLY A 209 -8.72 17.42 -5.22
C GLY A 209 -8.57 16.02 -4.64
N ILE A 210 -9.62 15.17 -4.63
CA ILE A 210 -9.40 13.74 -4.34
C ILE A 210 -8.52 13.14 -5.43
N GLY A 211 -7.39 12.57 -5.02
CA GLY A 211 -6.37 11.99 -5.92
C GLY A 211 -6.28 10.46 -5.87
N PHE A 212 -6.98 9.83 -4.93
CA PHE A 212 -6.93 8.38 -4.73
C PHE A 212 -8.33 7.80 -4.40
N ALA A 213 -8.51 6.50 -4.60
CA ALA A 213 -9.66 5.74 -4.11
C ALA A 213 -9.19 4.50 -3.34
N THR A 214 -9.69 4.31 -2.13
CA THR A 214 -9.30 3.21 -1.23
C THR A 214 -10.06 1.93 -1.61
N HIS A 215 -9.36 0.79 -1.68
CA HIS A 215 -9.90 -0.56 -1.99
C HIS A 215 -11.13 -0.61 -2.92
N LEU A 216 -10.96 -0.16 -4.17
CA LEU A 216 -11.99 -0.10 -5.21
C LEU A 216 -12.94 -1.30 -5.18
N HIS A 217 -14.25 -0.99 -5.20
CA HIS A 217 -15.41 -1.87 -4.99
C HIS A 217 -15.82 -2.06 -3.53
N ASN A 218 -14.86 -2.24 -2.61
CA ASN A 218 -15.15 -2.51 -1.21
C ASN A 218 -15.65 -1.24 -0.51
N ALA A 219 -16.72 -1.37 0.29
CA ALA A 219 -17.33 -0.24 1.00
C ALA A 219 -17.65 1.00 0.13
N MET A 220 -18.01 0.80 -1.13
CA MET A 220 -18.42 1.87 -2.06
C MET A 220 -19.84 1.65 -2.57
N SER A 221 -20.57 2.72 -2.92
CA SER A 221 -21.77 2.59 -3.75
C SER A 221 -21.36 2.06 -5.14
N PRO A 222 -21.95 0.93 -5.59
CA PRO A 222 -21.54 0.28 -6.83
C PRO A 222 -22.14 0.99 -8.06
N ILE A 223 -21.70 0.56 -9.25
CA ILE A 223 -22.48 0.78 -10.47
C ILE A 223 -23.74 -0.09 -10.37
N SER A 224 -24.86 0.50 -9.99
CA SER A 224 -26.11 -0.21 -9.70
C SER A 224 -26.94 -0.46 -10.96
N SER A 225 -26.82 0.43 -11.95
CA SER A 225 -27.51 0.37 -13.24
C SER A 225 -26.81 1.24 -14.27
N GLY A 226 -27.23 1.17 -15.55
CA GLY A 226 -26.71 2.06 -16.60
C GLY A 226 -27.01 3.56 -16.40
N ARG A 227 -27.74 3.96 -15.34
CA ARG A 227 -28.05 5.36 -15.01
C ARG A 227 -27.44 5.82 -13.69
N ASP A 228 -26.84 4.91 -12.92
CA ASP A 228 -26.29 5.21 -11.60
C ASP A 228 -24.99 4.43 -11.40
N GLY A 229 -23.89 5.17 -11.52
CA GLY A 229 -22.54 4.64 -11.40
C GLY A 229 -22.03 4.54 -9.96
N GLY A 230 -22.67 5.21 -9.00
CA GLY A 230 -22.14 5.34 -7.64
C GLY A 230 -20.69 5.85 -7.59
N VAL A 231 -20.02 5.58 -6.48
CA VAL A 231 -18.60 5.88 -6.28
C VAL A 231 -17.73 5.03 -7.21
N VAL A 232 -18.03 3.74 -7.36
CA VAL A 232 -17.23 2.84 -8.24
C VAL A 232 -17.17 3.37 -9.66
N GLY A 233 -18.30 3.79 -10.24
CA GLY A 233 -18.36 4.38 -11.57
C GLY A 233 -17.58 5.68 -11.67
N ALA A 234 -17.64 6.55 -10.66
CA ALA A 234 -16.91 7.82 -10.65
C ALA A 234 -15.39 7.61 -10.60
N VAL A 235 -14.92 6.62 -9.84
CA VAL A 235 -13.49 6.26 -9.76
C VAL A 235 -13.01 5.66 -11.09
N LEU A 236 -13.82 4.78 -11.71
CA LEU A 236 -13.49 4.19 -13.01
C LEU A 236 -13.50 5.25 -14.13
N ASP A 237 -14.42 6.21 -14.09
CA ASP A 237 -14.54 7.34 -15.04
C ASP A 237 -13.70 8.57 -14.60
N SER A 238 -12.49 8.38 -14.10
CA SER A 238 -11.60 9.48 -13.72
C SER A 238 -10.13 9.09 -13.79
N ASP A 239 -9.24 10.09 -13.64
CA ASP A 239 -7.79 9.90 -13.71
C ASP A 239 -7.12 9.68 -12.34
N ILE A 240 -7.90 9.61 -11.26
CA ILE A 240 -7.36 9.36 -9.92
C ILE A 240 -6.76 7.95 -9.80
N TYR A 241 -5.84 7.75 -8.87
CA TYR A 241 -5.37 6.41 -8.54
C TYR A 241 -6.44 5.61 -7.78
N ALA A 242 -6.38 4.28 -7.84
CA ALA A 242 -7.27 3.41 -7.10
C ALA A 242 -6.51 2.21 -6.54
N GLY A 243 -6.56 2.00 -5.23
CA GLY A 243 -6.10 0.78 -4.58
C GLY A 243 -7.07 -0.37 -4.86
N ILE A 244 -6.59 -1.59 -5.06
CA ILE A 244 -7.41 -2.79 -5.20
C ILE A 244 -6.78 -3.97 -4.46
N ILE A 245 -7.60 -4.73 -3.74
CA ILE A 245 -7.20 -5.95 -3.04
C ILE A 245 -7.34 -7.13 -4.00
N VAL A 246 -6.30 -7.93 -4.14
CA VAL A 246 -6.21 -9.04 -5.12
C VAL A 246 -5.97 -10.38 -4.43
N ASP A 247 -6.82 -10.71 -3.46
CA ASP A 247 -6.85 -12.00 -2.76
C ASP A 247 -7.88 -12.98 -3.31
N GLY A 248 -8.69 -12.55 -4.30
CA GLY A 248 -9.78 -13.34 -4.88
C GLY A 248 -10.99 -13.50 -3.95
N LEU A 249 -11.00 -12.80 -2.81
CA LEU A 249 -12.06 -12.84 -1.81
C LEU A 249 -12.79 -11.51 -1.72
N HIS A 250 -12.03 -10.41 -1.70
CA HIS A 250 -12.56 -9.05 -1.63
C HIS A 250 -13.14 -8.58 -2.96
N VAL A 251 -12.48 -8.95 -4.07
CA VAL A 251 -12.87 -8.57 -5.42
C VAL A 251 -12.75 -9.77 -6.34
N ASP A 252 -13.82 -10.05 -7.09
CA ASP A 252 -13.80 -11.07 -8.13
C ASP A 252 -12.80 -10.72 -9.25
N TRP A 253 -12.08 -11.72 -9.76
CA TRP A 253 -11.06 -11.53 -10.79
C TRP A 253 -11.56 -10.85 -12.06
N SER A 254 -12.85 -11.00 -12.41
CA SER A 254 -13.45 -10.27 -13.53
C SER A 254 -13.45 -8.76 -13.30
N ASN A 255 -13.77 -8.32 -12.09
CA ASN A 255 -13.75 -6.90 -11.72
C ASN A 255 -12.32 -6.37 -11.65
N VAL A 256 -11.36 -7.17 -11.16
CA VAL A 256 -9.93 -6.81 -11.20
C VAL A 256 -9.47 -6.55 -12.65
N ARG A 257 -9.83 -7.43 -13.60
CA ARG A 257 -9.49 -7.25 -15.03
C ARG A 257 -10.18 -6.03 -15.65
N ILE A 258 -11.45 -5.78 -15.32
CA ILE A 258 -12.18 -4.59 -15.79
C ILE A 258 -11.52 -3.33 -15.25
N ALA A 259 -11.28 -3.26 -13.93
CA ALA A 259 -10.63 -2.14 -13.29
C ALA A 259 -9.25 -1.88 -13.92
N LYS A 260 -8.45 -2.93 -14.17
CA LYS A 260 -7.14 -2.77 -14.79
C LYS A 260 -7.24 -2.20 -16.20
N LYS A 261 -8.16 -2.70 -17.01
CA LYS A 261 -8.35 -2.23 -18.39
C LYS A 261 -8.76 -0.75 -18.43
N VAL A 262 -9.55 -0.31 -17.46
CA VAL A 262 -10.04 1.08 -17.39
C VAL A 262 -8.99 2.01 -16.79
N LYS A 263 -8.38 1.62 -15.66
CA LYS A 263 -7.47 2.47 -14.90
C LYS A 263 -6.02 2.44 -15.39
N GLY A 264 -5.61 1.43 -16.15
CA GLY A 264 -4.24 1.32 -16.68
C GLY A 264 -3.18 1.45 -15.59
N ASP A 265 -2.34 2.48 -15.70
CA ASP A 265 -1.25 2.80 -14.77
C ASP A 265 -1.70 3.49 -13.45
N LYS A 266 -3.02 3.66 -13.27
CA LYS A 266 -3.64 4.23 -12.06
C LYS A 266 -4.21 3.17 -11.12
N LEU A 267 -4.17 1.89 -11.49
CA LEU A 267 -4.57 0.80 -10.59
C LEU A 267 -3.37 0.34 -9.75
N VAL A 268 -3.50 0.45 -8.44
CA VAL A 268 -2.46 0.14 -7.45
C VAL A 268 -2.90 -1.10 -6.67
N ILE A 269 -2.02 -2.08 -6.52
CA ILE A 269 -2.25 -3.21 -5.63
C ILE A 269 -1.98 -2.75 -4.20
N VAL A 270 -2.92 -3.03 -3.31
CA VAL A 270 -2.78 -2.85 -1.86
C VAL A 270 -3.17 -4.15 -1.18
N THR A 271 -2.62 -4.39 0.02
CA THR A 271 -3.01 -5.60 0.75
C THR A 271 -4.29 -5.38 1.56
N ASP A 272 -4.47 -4.19 2.14
CA ASP A 272 -5.41 -3.96 3.25
C ASP A 272 -5.22 -4.99 4.37
N ALA A 273 -3.97 -5.43 4.56
CA ALA A 273 -3.71 -6.56 5.41
C ALA A 273 -3.85 -6.23 6.89
N VAL A 274 -4.13 -7.28 7.65
CA VAL A 274 -4.30 -7.30 9.09
C VAL A 274 -3.33 -8.30 9.74
N ALA A 275 -3.31 -8.34 11.07
CA ALA A 275 -2.38 -9.15 11.88
C ALA A 275 -2.06 -10.58 11.37
N PRO A 276 -3.02 -11.37 10.82
CA PRO A 276 -2.73 -12.69 10.28
C PRO A 276 -1.72 -12.72 9.13
N ALA A 277 -1.57 -11.65 8.34
CA ALA A 277 -0.65 -11.63 7.21
C ALA A 277 0.80 -11.84 7.67
N GLY A 278 1.50 -12.81 7.08
CA GLY A 278 2.86 -13.17 7.48
C GLY A 278 2.96 -14.01 8.77
N THR A 279 1.84 -14.61 9.22
CA THR A 279 1.78 -15.56 10.33
C THR A 279 1.28 -16.92 9.85
N THR A 280 1.50 -17.99 10.64
CA THR A 280 1.08 -19.36 10.28
C THR A 280 0.13 -20.00 11.30
N ASP A 281 -0.03 -19.41 12.47
CA ASP A 281 -0.64 -20.03 13.65
C ASP A 281 -1.69 -19.14 14.35
N MET A 282 -2.24 -18.14 13.64
CA MET A 282 -3.21 -17.22 14.21
C MET A 282 -4.65 -17.64 13.92
N GLU A 283 -5.46 -17.93 14.93
CA GLU A 283 -6.88 -18.28 14.74
C GLU A 283 -7.82 -17.06 14.74
N TYR A 284 -7.44 -16.00 15.46
CA TYR A 284 -8.21 -14.75 15.57
C TYR A 284 -7.32 -13.59 16.03
N PHE A 285 -7.80 -12.37 15.83
CA PHE A 285 -7.24 -11.14 16.39
C PHE A 285 -8.35 -10.20 16.85
N ILE A 286 -7.95 -9.11 17.50
CA ILE A 286 -8.84 -7.98 17.77
C ILE A 286 -8.56 -6.91 16.70
N PHE A 287 -9.62 -6.45 16.05
CA PHE A 287 -9.58 -5.36 15.11
C PHE A 287 -10.58 -4.28 15.52
N VAL A 288 -10.05 -3.18 16.06
CA VAL A 288 -10.83 -2.06 16.58
C VAL A 288 -11.84 -2.53 17.63
N GLY A 289 -11.38 -3.31 18.59
CA GLY A 289 -12.21 -3.85 19.68
C GLY A 289 -13.21 -4.94 19.26
N LYS A 290 -13.19 -5.43 18.01
CA LYS A 290 -13.98 -6.58 17.57
C LYS A 290 -13.09 -7.80 17.38
N LYS A 291 -13.57 -8.97 17.77
CA LYS A 291 -12.89 -10.24 17.47
C LYS A 291 -13.12 -10.59 15.99
N VAL A 292 -12.04 -10.78 15.25
CA VAL A 292 -12.05 -11.21 13.85
C VAL A 292 -11.37 -12.58 13.76
N TRP A 293 -12.05 -13.55 13.15
CA TRP A 293 -11.56 -14.91 12.97
C TRP A 293 -10.77 -15.01 11.67
N TYR A 294 -9.65 -15.72 11.72
CA TYR A 294 -8.90 -16.12 10.54
C TYR A 294 -9.22 -17.58 10.20
N LYS A 295 -9.86 -17.80 9.05
CA LYS A 295 -10.25 -19.13 8.60
C LYS A 295 -10.20 -19.21 7.08
N ASP A 296 -9.50 -20.21 6.55
CA ASP A 296 -9.42 -20.49 5.11
C ASP A 296 -9.02 -19.25 4.28
N GLY A 297 -8.04 -18.48 4.77
CA GLY A 297 -7.56 -17.25 4.13
C GLY A 297 -8.45 -16.01 4.34
N LYS A 298 -9.60 -16.14 5.01
CA LYS A 298 -10.55 -15.05 5.26
C LYS A 298 -10.42 -14.48 6.65
N CYS A 299 -10.51 -13.16 6.78
CA CYS A 299 -10.66 -12.45 8.04
C CYS A 299 -12.12 -12.00 8.20
N VAL A 300 -12.89 -12.67 9.07
CA VAL A 300 -14.34 -12.42 9.20
C VAL A 300 -14.75 -12.15 10.64
N ASP A 301 -15.68 -11.21 10.84
CA ASP A 301 -16.33 -11.00 12.12
C ASP A 301 -17.41 -12.06 12.42
N GLU A 302 -18.07 -11.96 13.58
CA GLU A 302 -19.14 -12.87 14.00
C GLU A 302 -20.37 -12.88 13.06
N PHE A 303 -20.54 -11.85 12.23
CA PHE A 303 -21.63 -11.71 11.27
C PHE A 303 -21.20 -12.10 9.84
N GLY A 304 -19.95 -12.55 9.65
CA GLY A 304 -19.39 -12.93 8.35
C GLY A 304 -18.93 -11.74 7.50
N SER A 305 -18.85 -10.54 8.05
CA SER A 305 -18.30 -9.37 7.34
C SER A 305 -16.78 -9.48 7.25
N LEU A 306 -16.22 -9.20 6.08
CA LEU A 306 -14.76 -9.14 5.89
C LEU A 306 -14.16 -7.97 6.67
N GLY A 307 -13.07 -8.21 7.38
CA GLY A 307 -12.33 -7.24 8.18
C GLY A 307 -10.84 -7.28 7.84
N GLY A 308 -10.44 -6.52 6.82
CA GLY A 308 -9.10 -6.58 6.22
C GLY A 308 -8.81 -7.90 5.51
N ALA A 309 -7.61 -8.02 4.95
CA ALA A 309 -7.16 -9.22 4.25
C ALA A 309 -6.00 -9.92 4.97
N ALA A 310 -5.85 -11.22 4.69
CA ALA A 310 -4.68 -12.00 5.09
C ALA A 310 -3.85 -12.35 3.85
N ILE A 311 -3.36 -11.30 3.16
CA ILE A 311 -2.56 -11.43 1.95
C ILE A 311 -1.33 -10.53 2.03
N THR A 312 -0.25 -10.93 1.35
CA THR A 312 0.96 -10.13 1.20
C THR A 312 1.11 -9.59 -0.23
N MET A 313 2.04 -8.64 -0.44
CA MET A 313 2.29 -8.10 -1.78
C MET A 313 2.81 -9.17 -2.75
N ILE A 314 3.70 -10.07 -2.33
CA ILE A 314 4.20 -11.13 -3.22
C ILE A 314 3.11 -12.14 -3.60
N GLU A 315 2.20 -12.47 -2.67
CA GLU A 315 1.05 -13.31 -2.96
C GLU A 315 0.06 -12.61 -3.89
N SER A 316 -0.10 -11.29 -3.74
CA SER A 316 -0.89 -10.47 -4.64
C SER A 316 -0.33 -10.49 -6.07
N ILE A 317 0.99 -10.40 -6.23
CA ILE A 317 1.67 -10.54 -7.53
C ILE A 317 1.43 -11.95 -8.10
N ARG A 318 1.65 -13.00 -7.29
CA ARG A 318 1.38 -14.39 -7.68
C ARG A 318 -0.05 -14.56 -8.18
N ASN A 319 -1.04 -14.10 -7.42
CA ASN A 319 -2.44 -14.21 -7.77
C ASN A 319 -2.75 -13.49 -9.10
N MET A 320 -2.24 -12.27 -9.28
CA MET A 320 -2.43 -11.52 -10.52
C MET A 320 -1.86 -12.26 -11.73
N THR A 321 -0.68 -12.86 -11.61
CA THR A 321 -0.09 -13.65 -12.71
C THR A 321 -0.82 -14.97 -12.98
N GLN A 322 -1.49 -15.55 -11.99
CA GLN A 322 -2.22 -16.82 -12.13
C GLN A 322 -3.67 -16.65 -12.59
N HIS A 323 -4.31 -15.52 -12.26
CA HIS A 323 -5.74 -15.29 -12.47
C HIS A 323 -6.05 -14.20 -13.51
N THR A 324 -5.01 -13.57 -14.07
CA THR A 324 -5.14 -12.57 -15.14
C THR A 324 -4.09 -12.82 -16.23
N ASP A 325 -4.33 -12.28 -17.42
CA ASP A 325 -3.38 -12.35 -18.54
C ASP A 325 -2.39 -11.17 -18.55
N LEU A 326 -2.18 -10.52 -17.40
CA LEU A 326 -1.26 -9.38 -17.31
C LEU A 326 0.19 -9.86 -17.29
N PRO A 327 1.09 -9.19 -18.02
CA PRO A 327 2.50 -9.53 -17.97
C PRO A 327 3.09 -9.13 -16.61
N LEU A 328 4.07 -9.91 -16.13
CA LEU A 328 4.63 -9.77 -14.78
C LEU A 328 5.22 -8.38 -14.53
N ASP A 329 5.86 -7.75 -15.52
CA ASP A 329 6.42 -6.40 -15.40
C ASP A 329 5.33 -5.35 -15.09
N GLU A 330 4.14 -5.50 -15.68
CA GLU A 330 3.00 -4.63 -15.39
C GLU A 330 2.45 -4.84 -13.97
N VAL A 331 2.38 -6.09 -13.51
CA VAL A 331 1.95 -6.41 -12.15
C VAL A 331 2.96 -5.87 -11.13
N ILE A 332 4.27 -5.98 -11.40
CA ILE A 332 5.31 -5.38 -10.55
C ILE A 332 5.13 -3.87 -10.46
N ARG A 333 4.85 -3.18 -11.58
CA ARG A 333 4.58 -1.72 -11.57
C ARG A 333 3.39 -1.36 -10.69
N MET A 334 2.33 -2.18 -10.65
CA MET A 334 1.17 -1.98 -9.76
C MET A 334 1.51 -2.09 -8.27
N CYS A 335 2.64 -2.71 -7.93
CA CYS A 335 3.16 -2.87 -6.57
C CYS A 335 4.33 -1.94 -6.23
N THR A 336 4.86 -1.18 -7.20
CA THR A 336 6.10 -0.40 -7.06
C THR A 336 5.93 1.02 -7.61
N LEU A 337 6.04 1.19 -8.92
CA LEU A 337 6.05 2.48 -9.60
C LEU A 337 4.72 3.24 -9.45
N TYR A 338 3.60 2.54 -9.61
CA TYR A 338 2.27 3.16 -9.52
C TYR A 338 1.95 3.63 -8.10
N PRO A 339 2.15 2.82 -7.04
CA PRO A 339 2.01 3.34 -5.68
C PRO A 339 2.99 4.46 -5.37
N ALA A 340 4.24 4.41 -5.86
CA ALA A 340 5.20 5.50 -5.68
C ALA A 340 4.71 6.82 -6.28
N ARG A 341 4.20 6.80 -7.52
CA ARG A 341 3.62 7.96 -8.19
C ARG A 341 2.36 8.46 -7.50
N ALA A 342 1.52 7.54 -7.04
CA ALA A 342 0.27 7.86 -6.36
C ALA A 342 0.50 8.66 -5.06
N ILE A 343 1.67 8.52 -4.44
CA ILE A 343 2.04 9.26 -3.23
C ILE A 343 3.23 10.21 -3.38
N HIS A 344 3.62 10.52 -4.63
CA HIS A 344 4.67 11.48 -4.95
C HIS A 344 6.04 11.16 -4.35
N VAL A 345 6.44 9.88 -4.40
CA VAL A 345 7.77 9.40 -3.96
C VAL A 345 8.55 8.68 -5.08
N GLU A 346 8.07 8.77 -6.31
CA GLU A 346 8.65 8.11 -7.48
C GLU A 346 10.03 8.66 -7.87
N ASP A 347 10.38 9.87 -7.41
CA ASP A 347 11.70 10.46 -7.60
C ASP A 347 12.79 9.65 -6.88
N LYS A 348 12.44 9.01 -5.76
CA LYS A 348 13.36 8.25 -4.89
C LYS A 348 13.08 6.75 -4.83
N LEU A 349 11.86 6.30 -5.08
CA LEU A 349 11.40 4.91 -4.91
C LEU A 349 10.61 4.41 -6.13
N GLY A 350 10.32 3.10 -6.15
CA GLY A 350 9.36 2.50 -7.09
C GLY A 350 9.94 2.07 -8.44
N SER A 351 11.23 2.29 -8.69
CA SER A 351 11.92 1.77 -9.90
C SER A 351 13.41 1.56 -9.63
N ILE A 352 14.06 0.79 -10.51
CA ILE A 352 15.52 0.55 -10.46
C ILE A 352 16.19 1.49 -11.45
N GLU A 353 16.62 2.65 -10.95
CA GLU A 353 17.28 3.70 -11.73
C GLU A 353 18.45 4.27 -10.91
N ALA A 354 19.52 4.70 -11.59
CA ALA A 354 20.66 5.32 -10.94
C ALA A 354 20.23 6.57 -10.13
N GLY A 355 20.77 6.71 -8.92
CA GLY A 355 20.46 7.79 -7.98
C GLY A 355 19.26 7.52 -7.06
N LYS A 356 18.37 6.56 -7.39
CA LYS A 356 17.25 6.18 -6.53
C LYS A 356 17.71 5.37 -5.32
N ILE A 357 16.88 5.32 -4.28
CA ILE A 357 17.15 4.53 -3.08
C ILE A 357 17.15 3.04 -3.45
N ALA A 358 18.15 2.32 -2.96
CA ALA A 358 18.26 0.87 -3.11
C ALA A 358 17.31 0.14 -2.13
N ASN A 359 16.02 0.35 -2.35
CA ASN A 359 14.95 -0.49 -1.83
C ASN A 359 14.58 -1.50 -2.92
N LEU A 360 14.96 -2.75 -2.73
CA LEU A 360 14.93 -3.80 -3.76
C LEU A 360 14.32 -5.09 -3.21
N THR A 361 13.77 -5.92 -4.09
CA THR A 361 13.27 -7.25 -3.76
C THR A 361 13.67 -8.23 -4.83
N ALA A 362 14.28 -9.35 -4.41
CA ALA A 362 14.49 -10.50 -5.26
C ALA A 362 13.52 -11.64 -4.90
N PHE A 363 12.97 -12.28 -5.93
CA PHE A 363 12.04 -13.40 -5.77
C PHE A 363 12.17 -14.39 -6.91
N ASN A 364 11.95 -15.67 -6.63
CA ASN A 364 12.05 -16.73 -7.63
C ASN A 364 10.78 -16.85 -8.50
N HIS A 365 10.76 -17.81 -9.43
CA HIS A 365 9.61 -18.03 -10.33
C HIS A 365 8.38 -18.63 -9.64
N GLN A 366 8.50 -19.08 -8.40
CA GLN A 366 7.41 -19.56 -7.55
C GLN A 366 6.84 -18.44 -6.66
N PHE A 367 7.31 -17.20 -6.83
CA PHE A 367 6.94 -16.05 -6.01
C PHE A 367 7.34 -16.21 -4.54
N GLU A 368 8.47 -16.84 -4.28
CA GLU A 368 9.11 -16.86 -2.96
C GLU A 368 10.17 -15.76 -2.92
N VAL A 369 10.12 -14.93 -1.87
CA VAL A 369 11.08 -13.84 -1.69
C VAL A 369 12.39 -14.40 -1.19
N LEU A 370 13.47 -14.14 -1.93
CA LEU A 370 14.81 -14.60 -1.59
C LEU A 370 15.52 -13.61 -0.68
N GLY A 371 15.31 -12.31 -0.91
CA GLY A 371 15.93 -11.26 -0.13
C GLY A 371 15.46 -9.86 -0.53
N THR A 372 15.77 -8.90 0.33
CA THR A 372 15.41 -7.49 0.15
C THR A 372 16.59 -6.60 0.48
N ALA A 373 16.74 -5.50 -0.26
CA ALA A 373 17.56 -4.38 0.18
C ALA A 373 16.66 -3.29 0.76
N VAL A 374 17.04 -2.69 1.89
CA VAL A 374 16.42 -1.47 2.42
C VAL A 374 17.50 -0.44 2.70
N ASN A 375 17.39 0.73 2.07
CA ASN A 375 18.45 1.74 2.08
C ASN A 375 19.81 1.12 1.74
N GLY A 376 19.85 0.26 0.71
CA GLY A 376 21.04 -0.46 0.28
C GLY A 376 21.49 -1.61 1.17
N ASN A 377 20.89 -1.84 2.34
CA ASN A 377 21.25 -2.98 3.20
C ASN A 377 20.55 -4.25 2.72
N TRP A 378 21.28 -5.12 2.04
CA TRP A 378 20.78 -6.44 1.63
C TRP A 378 20.61 -7.38 2.83
N LYS A 379 19.47 -8.07 2.89
CA LYS A 379 19.17 -9.17 3.80
C LYS A 379 18.53 -10.32 3.02
N TRP A 380 19.00 -11.54 3.24
CA TRP A 380 18.34 -12.76 2.75
C TRP A 380 17.14 -13.10 3.64
N ALA A 381 16.07 -13.64 3.05
CA ALA A 381 14.84 -13.99 3.76
C ALA A 381 14.94 -15.31 4.55
N HIS A 382 15.86 -16.20 4.18
CA HIS A 382 15.96 -17.58 4.69
C HIS A 382 17.36 -17.94 5.26
N LEU A 383 18.11 -16.97 5.78
CA LEU A 383 19.39 -17.21 6.45
C LEU A 383 19.36 -16.82 7.94
#